data_AF-A0A0F8XGZ7-F1
#
_entry.id   AF-A0A0F8XGZ7-F1
#
_cell.length_a   1.000
_cell.length_b   1.000
_cell.length_c   1.000
_cell.angle_alpha   90.00
_cell.angle_beta   90.00
_cell.angle_gamma   90.00
#
_symmetry.space_group_name_H-M   'P 1'
#
loop_
_entity.id
_entity.type
_entity.pdbx_description
1 polymer ?
#
loop_
_entity_poly.entity_id
_entity_poly.type
_entity_poly.pdbx_seq_one_letter_code
_entity_poly.pdbx_strand_id
1 'polypeptide(L)'
;MPWKTVLSELSQAVRNNVDKITRILPDNLTTRSNAVKTVDLRIDVHQDSKNPNKAVAKVQANAQANDSAVKDYIKSGNKGDSHKGTHKNITQIPFDRTSFDIEDFISKIENVRK
;
A
#
# COMPACT_ATOMS: atom_id res chain seq x y z
N MET A 1 -17.05 -4.48 -10.28
CA MET A 1 -16.72 -4.10 -8.90
C MET A 1 -15.99 -2.77 -8.94
N PRO A 2 -16.40 -1.77 -8.15
CA PRO A 2 -15.89 -0.39 -8.24
C PRO A 2 -14.39 -0.22 -7.95
N TRP A 3 -13.70 -1.26 -7.47
CA TRP A 3 -12.28 -1.21 -7.10
C TRP A 3 -11.38 -2.13 -7.93
N LYS A 4 -11.97 -2.97 -8.79
CA LYS A 4 -11.22 -4.07 -9.43
C LYS A 4 -10.07 -3.55 -10.28
N THR A 5 -10.29 -2.49 -11.06
CA THR A 5 -9.27 -1.93 -11.96
C THR A 5 -8.11 -1.34 -11.18
N VAL A 6 -8.36 -0.41 -10.26
CA VAL A 6 -7.31 0.25 -9.47
C VAL A 6 -6.52 -0.72 -8.58
N LEU A 7 -7.17 -1.77 -8.05
CA LEU A 7 -6.49 -2.82 -7.29
C LEU A 7 -5.62 -3.69 -8.20
N SER A 8 -6.11 -4.04 -9.40
CA SER A 8 -5.33 -4.80 -10.39
C SER A 8 -4.12 -4.01 -10.90
N GLU A 9 -4.26 -2.71 -11.13
CA GLU A 9 -3.14 -1.83 -11.49
C GLU A 9 -2.10 -1.76 -10.38
N LEU A 10 -2.54 -1.66 -9.12
CA LEU A 10 -1.64 -1.69 -7.97
C LEU A 10 -0.91 -3.04 -7.86
N SER A 11 -1.62 -4.15 -8.05
CA SER A 11 -1.02 -5.49 -8.09
C SER A 11 0.03 -5.60 -9.19
N GLN A 12 -0.24 -5.08 -10.38
CA GLN A 12 0.74 -5.07 -11.48
C GLN A 12 1.95 -4.20 -11.16
N ALA A 13 1.75 -3.03 -10.55
CA ALA A 13 2.84 -2.17 -10.10
C ALA A 13 3.72 -2.88 -9.06
N VAL A 14 3.13 -3.67 -8.16
CA VAL A 14 3.85 -4.49 -7.19
C VAL A 14 4.64 -5.61 -7.87
N ARG A 15 4.06 -6.34 -8.84
CA ARG A 15 4.78 -7.34 -9.65
C ARG A 15 6.02 -6.75 -10.31
N ASN A 16 5.89 -5.53 -10.82
CA ASN A 16 6.97 -4.85 -11.54
C ASN A 16 8.04 -4.24 -10.59
N ASN A 17 7.79 -4.19 -9.28
CA ASN A 17 8.66 -3.54 -8.29
C ASN A 17 8.85 -4.41 -7.03
N VAL A 18 8.90 -5.74 -7.19
CA VAL A 18 9.06 -6.68 -6.06
C VAL A 18 10.30 -6.37 -5.24
N ASP A 19 11.39 -5.97 -5.91
CA ASP A 19 12.64 -5.54 -5.28
C ASP A 19 12.41 -4.40 -4.26
N LYS A 20 11.56 -3.42 -4.58
CA LYS A 20 11.26 -2.31 -3.65
C LYS A 20 10.45 -2.78 -2.44
N ILE A 21 9.61 -3.80 -2.60
CA ILE A 21 8.79 -4.35 -1.52
C ILE A 21 9.65 -5.17 -0.56
N THR A 22 10.54 -6.01 -1.10
CA THR A 22 11.36 -6.95 -0.31
C THR A 22 12.67 -6.36 0.18
N ARG A 23 13.10 -5.22 -0.36
CA ARG A 23 14.35 -4.56 0.05
C ARG A 23 14.36 -4.24 1.55
N ILE A 24 15.38 -4.75 2.22
CA ILE A 24 15.76 -4.33 3.57
C ILE A 24 16.36 -2.93 3.49
N LEU A 25 15.86 -2.04 4.34
CA LEU A 25 16.30 -0.66 4.40
C LEU A 25 17.39 -0.48 5.46
N PRO A 26 18.45 0.30 5.16
CA PRO A 26 19.51 0.61 6.12
C PRO A 26 18.98 1.23 7.40
N ASP A 27 19.64 0.92 8.51
CA ASP A 27 19.19 1.36 9.84
C ASP A 27 19.36 2.86 10.08
N ASN A 28 20.22 3.53 9.31
CA ASN A 28 20.50 4.96 9.41
C ASN A 28 19.45 5.86 8.73
N LEU A 29 18.41 5.30 8.11
CA LEU A 29 17.33 6.09 7.51
C LEU A 29 16.35 6.61 8.55
N THR A 30 16.03 7.91 8.48
CA THR A 30 15.01 8.57 9.31
C THR A 30 13.62 7.98 9.10
N THR A 31 13.34 7.48 7.89
CA THR A 31 12.10 6.76 7.58
C THR A 31 12.44 5.48 6.84
N ARG A 32 12.27 4.33 7.51
CA ARG A 32 12.50 3.01 6.92
C ARG A 32 11.27 2.53 6.17
N SER A 33 10.90 3.26 5.11
CA SER A 33 9.81 2.87 4.23
C SER A 33 10.10 3.01 2.74
N ASN A 34 9.59 2.08 1.94
CA ASN A 34 9.53 2.16 0.49
C ASN A 34 8.09 2.34 0.02
N ALA A 35 7.90 2.87 -1.18
CA ALA A 35 6.58 3.01 -1.76
C ALA A 35 6.52 2.49 -3.20
N VAL A 36 5.43 1.79 -3.53
CA VAL A 36 5.02 1.48 -4.91
C VAL A 36 3.69 2.20 -5.14
N LYS A 37 3.61 3.00 -6.20
CA LYS A 37 2.51 3.96 -6.41
C LYS A 37 1.86 3.74 -7.78
N THR A 38 0.55 3.87 -7.82
CA THR A 38 -0.24 4.15 -9.02
C THR A 38 -0.84 5.54 -8.91
N VAL A 39 -1.68 5.94 -9.87
CA VAL A 39 -2.43 7.20 -9.78
C VAL A 39 -3.39 7.16 -8.60
N ASP A 40 -4.16 6.08 -8.48
CA ASP A 40 -5.26 5.99 -7.51
C ASP A 40 -4.84 5.46 -6.15
N LEU A 41 -3.90 4.51 -6.12
CA LEU A 41 -3.50 3.80 -4.92
C LEU A 41 -2.00 3.80 -4.73
N ARG A 42 -1.56 3.39 -3.55
CA ARG A 42 -0.16 3.09 -3.26
C ARG A 42 -0.01 2.06 -2.17
N ILE A 43 1.17 1.47 -2.09
CA ILE A 43 1.63 0.67 -0.96
C ILE A 43 2.85 1.35 -0.36
N ASP A 44 2.75 1.70 0.92
CA ASP A 44 3.89 2.11 1.73
C ASP A 44 4.34 0.93 2.60
N VAL A 45 5.53 0.40 2.34
CA VAL A 45 6.13 -0.72 3.07
C VAL A 45 6.98 -0.18 4.21
N HIS A 46 6.53 -0.39 5.44
CA HIS A 46 7.28 -0.02 6.64
C HIS A 46 8.07 -1.22 7.17
N GLN A 47 9.37 -1.06 7.34
CA GLN A 47 10.22 -2.05 8.00
C GLN A 47 9.94 -2.07 9.52
N ASP A 48 9.87 -3.26 10.10
CA ASP A 48 9.82 -3.43 11.54
C ASP A 48 11.14 -2.99 12.18
N SER A 49 11.07 -2.23 13.28
CA SER A 49 12.25 -1.63 13.92
C SER A 49 13.12 -2.64 14.68
N LYS A 50 12.55 -3.80 15.05
CA LYS A 50 13.22 -4.86 15.81
C LYS A 50 13.68 -6.00 14.91
N ASN A 51 13.02 -6.21 13.78
CA ASN A 51 13.35 -7.27 12.83
C ASN A 51 13.31 -6.76 11.38
N PRO A 52 14.46 -6.52 10.73
CA PRO A 52 14.51 -5.99 9.36
C PRO A 52 13.90 -6.93 8.31
N ASN A 53 13.72 -8.21 8.62
CA ASN A 53 13.06 -9.16 7.72
C ASN A 53 11.53 -9.02 7.74
N LYS A 54 10.96 -8.42 8.79
CA LYS A 54 9.51 -8.20 8.89
C LYS A 54 9.14 -6.81 8.38
N ALA A 55 8.02 -6.73 7.68
CA ALA A 55 7.49 -5.48 7.19
C ALA A 55 5.96 -5.44 7.19
N VAL A 56 5.42 -4.23 7.16
CA VAL A 56 3.99 -3.98 7.01
C VAL A 56 3.77 -3.11 5.78
N ALA A 57 3.09 -3.65 4.79
CA ALA A 57 2.62 -2.91 3.63
C ALA A 57 1.28 -2.24 3.92
N LYS A 58 1.23 -0.91 3.90
CA LYS A 58 0.00 -0.12 4.03
C LYS A 58 -0.56 0.16 2.65
N VAL A 59 -1.69 -0.47 2.32
CA VAL A 59 -2.44 -0.14 1.10
C VAL A 59 -3.22 1.13 1.35
N GLN A 60 -3.03 2.13 0.51
CA GLN A 60 -3.56 3.48 0.71
C GLN A 60 -4.20 4.02 -0.57
N ALA A 61 -5.27 4.80 -0.39
CA ALA A 61 -5.86 5.62 -1.45
C ALA A 61 -5.13 6.96 -1.54
N ASN A 62 -4.78 7.39 -2.75
CA ASN A 62 -4.10 8.66 -3.01
C ASN A 62 -5.11 9.81 -3.03
N ALA A 63 -4.83 10.93 -2.36
CA ALA A 63 -5.74 12.10 -2.37
C ALA A 63 -6.01 12.64 -3.78
N GLN A 64 -5.09 12.41 -4.73
CA GLN A 64 -5.18 12.81 -6.13
C GLN A 64 -5.69 11.69 -7.05
N ALA A 65 -6.34 10.66 -6.50
CA ALA A 65 -6.96 9.60 -7.30
C ALA A 65 -7.84 10.18 -8.41
N ASN A 66 -7.89 9.50 -9.56
CA ASN A 66 -8.76 9.78 -10.69
C ASN A 66 -10.06 8.97 -10.63
N ASP A 67 -9.98 7.73 -10.17
CA ASP A 67 -11.10 6.81 -10.01
C ASP A 67 -12.15 7.36 -9.03
N SER A 68 -13.42 7.30 -9.44
CA SER A 68 -14.53 7.86 -8.69
C SER A 68 -14.78 7.12 -7.38
N ALA A 69 -14.66 5.79 -7.36
CA ALA A 69 -14.87 5.00 -6.15
C ALA A 69 -13.76 5.26 -5.12
N VAL A 70 -12.52 5.44 -5.57
CA VAL A 70 -11.40 5.81 -4.69
C VAL A 70 -11.61 7.22 -4.12
N LYS A 71 -12.01 8.20 -4.95
CA LYS A 71 -12.38 9.55 -4.49
C LYS A 71 -13.47 9.50 -3.43
N ASP A 72 -14.51 8.70 -3.64
CA ASP A 72 -15.64 8.59 -2.72
C ASP A 72 -15.25 7.93 -1.39
N TYR A 73 -14.34 6.95 -1.43
CA TYR A 73 -13.75 6.40 -0.20
C TYR A 73 -12.95 7.44 0.60
N ILE A 74 -12.16 8.26 -0.09
CA ILE A 74 -11.40 9.33 0.56
C ILE A 74 -12.36 10.32 1.22
N LYS A 75 -13.39 10.78 0.49
CA LYS A 75 -14.41 11.70 0.99
C LYS A 75 -15.19 11.12 2.18
N SER A 76 -15.67 9.87 2.06
CA SER A 76 -16.54 9.25 3.07
C SER A 76 -15.86 9.07 4.42
N GLY A 77 -14.55 8.80 4.45
CA GLY A 77 -13.85 8.70 5.72
C GLY A 77 -13.23 10.02 6.22
N ASN A 78 -13.40 11.15 5.52
CA ASN A 78 -12.94 12.46 5.96
C ASN A 78 -14.05 13.25 6.70
N LYS A 79 -14.98 12.54 7.35
CA LYS A 79 -16.00 13.13 8.21
C LYS A 79 -15.38 13.58 9.54
N GLY A 80 -14.67 14.70 9.53
CA GLY A 80 -14.10 15.33 10.72
C GLY A 80 -13.02 16.35 10.36
N ASP A 81 -12.90 17.39 11.19
CA ASP A 81 -12.00 18.54 11.04
C ASP A 81 -10.51 18.21 11.29
N SER A 82 -10.11 16.97 10.97
CA SER A 82 -8.80 16.42 11.27
C SER A 82 -7.99 16.34 9.98
N HIS A 83 -6.89 17.10 9.94
CA HIS A 83 -5.85 17.14 8.91
C HIS A 83 -6.11 16.28 7.68
N LYS A 84 -6.42 16.93 6.55
CA LYS A 84 -6.51 16.29 5.23
C LYS A 84 -5.15 15.66 4.88
N GLY A 85 -4.91 14.44 5.36
CA GLY A 85 -3.75 13.65 4.97
C GLY A 85 -3.76 13.49 3.45
N THR A 86 -2.57 13.47 2.86
CA THR A 86 -2.40 13.29 1.41
C THR A 86 -2.80 11.89 0.92
N HIS A 87 -3.05 10.95 1.85
CA HIS A 87 -3.40 9.56 1.55
C HIS A 87 -4.27 8.98 2.67
N LYS A 88 -5.06 7.95 2.37
CA LYS A 88 -5.93 7.27 3.35
C LYS A 88 -5.66 5.77 3.40
N ASN A 89 -5.39 5.23 4.58
CA ASN A 89 -5.16 3.78 4.79
C ASN A 89 -6.43 2.98 4.50
N ILE A 90 -6.33 2.02 3.59
CA ILE A 90 -7.39 1.04 3.29
C ILE A 90 -7.19 -0.21 4.13
N THR A 91 -5.97 -0.78 4.12
CA THR A 91 -5.61 -1.95 4.94
C THR A 91 -4.10 -2.00 5.20
N GLN A 92 -3.69 -2.95 6.03
CA GLN A 92 -2.29 -3.29 6.29
C GLN A 92 -2.06 -4.78 6.05
N ILE A 93 -1.00 -5.11 5.33
CA ILE A 93 -0.59 -6.49 5.03
C ILE A 93 0.78 -6.72 5.67
N PRO A 94 0.86 -7.45 6.80
CA PRO A 94 2.13 -7.89 7.34
C PRO A 94 2.72 -9.01 6.48
N PHE A 95 4.05 -9.01 6.30
CA PHE A 95 4.77 -10.06 5.58
C PHE A 95 6.22 -10.20 6.07
N ASP A 96 6.81 -11.34 5.75
CA ASP A 96 8.24 -11.60 5.92
C ASP A 96 8.94 -11.48 4.56
N ARG A 97 10.04 -10.75 4.50
CA ARG A 97 10.82 -10.50 3.29
C ARG A 97 11.64 -11.71 2.86
N THR A 98 11.97 -12.61 3.78
CA THR A 98 12.78 -13.82 3.52
C THR A 98 11.96 -14.94 2.90
N SER A 99 10.64 -14.95 3.13
CA SER A 99 9.68 -15.90 2.58
C SER A 99 8.57 -15.20 1.80
N PHE A 100 8.92 -14.09 1.13
CA PHE A 100 7.94 -13.27 0.42
C PHE A 100 7.31 -14.02 -0.76
N ASP A 101 6.01 -14.31 -0.63
CA ASP A 101 5.19 -14.86 -1.70
C ASP A 101 4.44 -13.74 -2.41
N ILE A 102 4.85 -13.48 -3.66
CA ILE A 102 4.27 -12.43 -4.49
C ILE A 102 2.80 -12.70 -4.86
N GLU A 103 2.42 -13.96 -5.06
CA GLU A 103 1.06 -14.32 -5.48
C GLU A 103 0.08 -14.20 -4.31
N ASP A 104 0.47 -14.66 -3.12
CA ASP A 104 -0.30 -14.45 -1.90
C ASP A 104 -0.45 -12.95 -1.58
N PHE A 105 0.65 -12.20 -1.69
CA PHE A 105 0.62 -10.76 -1.42
C PHE A 105 -0.31 -10.00 -2.38
N ILE A 106 -0.29 -10.35 -3.67
CA ILE A 106 -1.18 -9.76 -4.68
C ILE A 106 -2.63 -10.18 -4.46
N SER A 107 -2.87 -11.44 -4.14
CA SER A 107 -4.20 -11.91 -3.78
C SER A 107 -4.76 -11.07 -2.62
N LYS A 108 -3.96 -10.81 -1.58
CA LYS A 108 -4.36 -9.93 -0.48
C LYS A 108 -4.72 -8.52 -0.95
N ILE A 109 -3.97 -7.92 -1.89
CA ILE A 109 -4.29 -6.61 -2.49
C ILE A 109 -5.61 -6.64 -3.24
N GLU A 110 -5.84 -7.63 -4.10
CA GLU A 110 -7.05 -7.71 -4.93
C GLU A 110 -8.31 -8.02 -4.11
N ASN A 111 -8.15 -8.54 -2.89
CA ASN A 111 -9.23 -8.89 -1.97
C ASN A 111 -9.57 -7.78 -0.95
N VAL A 112 -8.82 -6.67 -0.87
CA VAL A 112 -9.01 -5.65 0.19
C VAL A 112 -10.42 -5.03 0.21
N ARG A 113 -11.12 -5.03 -0.93
CA ARG A 113 -12.43 -4.39 -1.10
C ARG A 113 -13.42 -5.27 -1.91
N LYS A 114 -13.24 -6.60 -1.88
CA LYS A 114 -14.22 -7.52 -2.49
C LYS A 114 -15.54 -7.52 -1.73
#